data_AF-A0A359KGH7-F1
#
_entry.id   AF-A0A359KGH7-F1
#
_cell.length_a   1.000
_cell.length_b   1.000
_cell.length_c   1.000
_cell.angle_alpha   90.00
_cell.angle_beta   90.00
_cell.angle_gamma   90.00
#
_symmetry.space_group_name_H-M   'P 1'
#
loop_
_entity.id
_entity.type
_entity.pdbx_description
1 polymer ?
#
loop_
_entity_poly.entity_id
_entity_poly.type
_entity_poly.pdbx_seq_one_letter_code
_entity_poly.pdbx_strand_id
1 'polypeptide(L)'
;MRSVGFDPVVDARTRLLILGSLPGDASLKAAQYYAHPQNGFWRLIGAVIAQPDLTALPYEARLERLRTARIGLWDVIASAERQGSLDAAIRNPEGADLADLMTRLPDLRAVAFNGGTAARLGRRA
;
A
#
# COMPACT_ATOMS: atom_id res chain seq x y z
N MET A 1 -8.42 -3.68 -19.76
CA MET A 1 -8.91 -2.72 -18.76
C MET A 1 -7.71 -2.21 -17.98
N ARG A 2 -7.67 -0.91 -17.68
CA ARG A 2 -6.59 -0.29 -16.91
C ARG A 2 -6.99 -0.22 -15.45
N SER A 3 -6.12 -0.70 -14.57
CA SER A 3 -6.23 -0.58 -13.12
C SER A 3 -5.48 0.67 -12.68
N VAL A 4 -6.11 1.45 -11.79
CA VAL A 4 -5.52 2.66 -11.21
C VAL A 4 -5.31 2.41 -9.72
N GLY A 5 -4.15 2.82 -9.20
CA GLY A 5 -3.84 2.77 -7.78
C GLY A 5 -4.72 3.71 -6.95
N PHE A 6 -4.57 3.63 -5.64
CA PHE A 6 -5.24 4.57 -4.74
C PHE A 6 -4.32 5.73 -4.38
N ASP A 7 -4.89 6.76 -3.75
CA ASP A 7 -4.12 7.83 -3.13
C ASP A 7 -3.31 7.32 -1.92
N PRO A 8 -2.13 7.91 -1.64
CA PRO A 8 -1.33 7.52 -0.50
C PRO A 8 -2.07 7.81 0.81
N VAL A 9 -2.08 6.83 1.72
CA VAL A 9 -2.55 7.02 3.10
C VAL A 9 -1.34 7.38 3.94
N VAL A 10 -1.11 8.68 4.11
CA VAL A 10 0.03 9.23 4.87
C VAL A 10 -0.38 10.47 5.66
N ASP A 11 0.46 10.87 6.61
CA ASP A 11 0.42 12.17 7.28
C ASP A 11 1.86 12.68 7.52
N ALA A 12 2.01 13.93 7.97
CA ALA A 12 3.33 14.53 8.22
C ALA A 12 4.17 13.80 9.29
N ARG A 13 3.56 12.90 10.09
CA ARG A 13 4.23 12.11 11.14
C ARG A 13 4.59 10.71 10.68
N THR A 14 4.29 10.35 9.43
CA THR A 14 4.56 9.02 8.87
C THR A 14 6.07 8.74 8.91
N ARG A 15 6.45 7.63 9.55
CA ARG A 15 7.84 7.17 9.71
C ARG A 15 8.17 5.95 8.88
N LEU A 16 7.19 5.08 8.65
CA LEU A 16 7.32 3.91 7.80
C LEU A 16 6.28 3.99 6.67
N LEU A 17 6.74 3.97 5.43
CA LEU A 17 5.87 3.85 4.25
C LEU A 17 5.91 2.40 3.74
N ILE A 18 4.76 1.73 3.70
CA ILE A 18 4.62 0.38 3.14
C ILE A 18 4.04 0.48 1.74
N LEU A 19 4.76 -0.08 0.76
CA LEU A 19 4.43 0.03 -0.66
C LEU A 19 4.05 -1.34 -1.24
N GLY A 20 2.84 -1.45 -1.78
CA GLY A 20 2.44 -2.56 -2.64
C GLY A 20 2.86 -2.37 -4.10
N SER A 21 2.54 -3.35 -4.94
CA SER A 21 2.77 -3.25 -6.39
C SER A 21 1.68 -2.38 -7.04
N LEU A 22 0.44 -2.87 -6.99
CA LEU A 22 -0.78 -2.25 -7.53
C LEU A 22 -1.98 -2.95 -6.87
N PRO A 23 -3.05 -2.25 -6.43
CA PRO A 23 -4.16 -2.87 -5.72
C PRO A 23 -4.81 -3.97 -6.54
N GLY A 24 -4.96 -5.18 -5.99
CA GLY A 24 -5.66 -6.30 -6.64
C GLY A 24 -7.16 -6.03 -6.88
N ASP A 25 -7.84 -6.89 -7.63
CA ASP A 25 -9.25 -6.68 -8.01
C ASP A 25 -10.19 -6.58 -6.81
N ALA A 26 -9.96 -7.41 -5.78
CA ALA A 26 -10.72 -7.33 -4.53
C ALA A 26 -10.51 -5.99 -3.82
N SER A 27 -9.27 -5.47 -3.85
CA SER A 27 -8.94 -4.15 -3.32
C SER A 27 -9.63 -3.04 -4.11
N LEU A 28 -9.53 -3.06 -5.44
CA LEU A 28 -10.16 -2.09 -6.34
C LEU A 28 -11.68 -2.07 -6.16
N LYS A 29 -12.31 -3.24 -6.12
CA LYS A 29 -13.77 -3.37 -5.93
C LYS A 29 -14.22 -2.83 -4.56
N ALA A 30 -13.41 -3.04 -3.52
CA ALA A 30 -13.70 -2.56 -2.18
C ALA A 30 -13.28 -1.10 -1.94
N ALA A 31 -12.52 -0.49 -2.86
CA ALA A 31 -11.80 0.77 -2.65
C ALA A 31 -10.92 0.75 -1.38
N GLN A 32 -10.23 -0.37 -1.13
CA GLN A 32 -9.47 -0.60 0.10
C GLN A 32 -8.11 -1.25 -0.16
N TYR A 33 -7.06 -0.76 0.50
CA TYR A 33 -5.77 -1.46 0.51
C TYR A 33 -5.90 -2.85 1.14
N TYR A 34 -5.28 -3.83 0.47
CA TYR A 34 -5.17 -5.22 0.95
C TYR A 34 -6.50 -5.86 1.36
N ALA A 35 -7.57 -5.68 0.58
CA ALA A 35 -8.93 -6.10 0.92
C ALA A 35 -9.20 -7.60 0.69
N HIS A 36 -8.34 -8.29 -0.07
CA HIS A 36 -8.53 -9.70 -0.34
C HIS A 36 -8.42 -10.52 0.97
N PRO A 37 -9.37 -11.40 1.32
CA PRO A 37 -9.36 -12.11 2.62
C PRO A 37 -8.13 -12.97 2.88
N GLN A 38 -7.49 -13.48 1.82
CA GLN A 38 -6.24 -14.24 1.93
C GLN A 38 -5.00 -13.34 2.05
N ASN A 39 -5.13 -12.02 1.91
CA ASN A 39 -4.02 -11.10 2.09
C ASN A 39 -3.72 -10.96 3.60
N GLY A 40 -2.52 -11.38 4.00
CA GLY A 40 -2.11 -11.38 5.41
C GLY A 40 -1.77 -10.01 6.00
N PHE A 41 -1.75 -8.93 5.21
CA PHE A 41 -1.25 -7.62 5.62
C PHE A 41 -1.85 -7.13 6.95
N TRP A 42 -3.18 -7.05 7.03
CA TRP A 42 -3.87 -6.49 8.19
C TRP A 42 -3.63 -7.30 9.47
N ARG A 43 -3.55 -8.62 9.37
CA ARG A 43 -3.22 -9.51 10.49
C ARG A 43 -1.79 -9.32 10.95
N LEU A 44 -0.84 -9.27 10.02
CA LEU A 44 0.59 -9.15 10.32
C LEU A 44 0.91 -7.78 10.93
N ILE A 45 0.42 -6.70 10.32
CA ILE A 45 0.69 -5.35 10.81
C ILE A 45 0.01 -5.10 12.14
N GLY A 46 -1.20 -5.65 12.35
CA GLY A 46 -1.89 -5.61 13.64
C GLY A 46 -1.06 -6.21 14.76
N ALA A 47 -0.44 -7.36 14.55
CA ALA A 47 0.47 -7.96 15.54
C ALA A 47 1.69 -7.07 15.83
N VAL A 48 2.28 -6.44 14.80
CA VAL A 48 3.46 -5.55 14.94
C VAL A 48 3.14 -4.30 15.77
N ILE A 49 1.95 -3.72 15.60
CA ILE A 49 1.55 -2.49 16.32
C ILE A 49 0.78 -2.77 17.62
N ALA A 50 0.77 -4.03 18.10
CA ALA A 50 0.02 -4.47 19.27
C ALA A 50 -1.51 -4.17 19.20
N GLN A 51 -2.09 -4.34 18.00
CA GLN A 51 -3.53 -4.25 17.70
C GLN A 51 -3.97 -5.57 17.02
N PRO A 52 -4.03 -6.70 17.74
CA PRO A 52 -4.30 -8.02 17.15
C PRO A 52 -5.70 -8.15 16.53
N ASP A 53 -6.64 -7.29 16.93
CA ASP A 53 -8.02 -7.21 16.45
C ASP A 53 -8.20 -6.26 15.24
N LEU A 54 -7.11 -5.71 14.70
CA LEU A 54 -7.13 -4.73 13.62
C LEU A 54 -7.98 -5.18 12.42
N THR A 55 -7.96 -6.47 12.07
CA THR A 55 -8.74 -7.02 10.93
C THR A 55 -10.26 -6.94 11.13
N ALA A 56 -10.74 -6.91 12.38
CA ALA A 56 -12.16 -6.83 12.70
C ALA A 56 -12.71 -5.39 12.60
N LEU A 57 -11.82 -4.39 12.54
CA LEU A 57 -12.22 -3.00 12.48
C LEU A 57 -12.70 -2.58 11.09
N PRO A 58 -13.64 -1.63 10.99
CA PRO A 58 -13.95 -0.93 9.75
C PRO A 58 -12.68 -0.35 9.11
N TYR A 59 -12.67 -0.23 7.78
CA TYR A 59 -11.47 0.18 7.04
C TYR A 59 -10.88 1.52 7.52
N GLU A 60 -11.71 2.54 7.69
CA GLU A 60 -11.24 3.84 8.18
C GLU A 60 -10.60 3.74 9.57
N ALA A 61 -11.19 2.94 10.46
CA ALA A 61 -10.59 2.70 11.78
C ALA A 61 -9.24 1.98 11.68
N ARG A 62 -9.08 1.06 10.71
CA ARG A 62 -7.77 0.43 10.43
C ARG A 62 -6.73 1.46 9.99
N LEU A 63 -7.11 2.39 9.10
CA LEU A 63 -6.21 3.47 8.65
C LEU A 63 -5.80 4.40 9.81
N GLU A 64 -6.72 4.75 10.69
CA GLU A 64 -6.42 5.57 11.88
C GLU A 64 -5.46 4.87 12.85
N ARG A 65 -5.57 3.54 13.02
CA ARG A 65 -4.59 2.77 13.81
C ARG A 65 -3.20 2.80 13.17
N LEU A 66 -3.12 2.69 11.85
CA LEU A 66 -1.84 2.82 11.14
C LEU A 66 -1.25 4.22 11.27
N ARG A 67 -2.05 5.28 11.09
CA ARG A 67 -1.62 6.68 11.29
C ARG A 67 -1.11 6.92 12.70
N THR A 68 -1.80 6.40 13.71
CA THR A 68 -1.36 6.47 15.12
C THR A 68 -0.01 5.77 15.32
N ALA A 69 0.19 4.63 14.66
CA ALA A 69 1.47 3.91 14.64
C ALA A 69 2.52 4.55 13.71
N ARG A 70 2.21 5.67 13.04
CA ARG A 70 3.06 6.39 12.09
C ARG A 70 3.44 5.55 10.86
N ILE A 71 2.51 4.71 10.42
CA ILE A 71 2.63 3.84 9.25
C ILE A 71 1.73 4.37 8.15
N GLY A 72 2.31 4.59 6.98
CA GLY A 72 1.59 4.98 5.77
C GLY A 72 1.55 3.85 4.73
N LEU A 73 0.58 3.92 3.82
CA LEU A 73 0.36 2.96 2.74
C LEU A 73 0.35 3.65 1.38
N TRP A 74 0.94 3.02 0.38
CA TRP A 74 0.73 3.35 -1.03
C TRP A 74 1.11 2.17 -1.94
N ASP A 75 1.20 2.42 -3.24
CA ASP A 75 1.68 1.47 -4.24
C ASP A 75 2.76 2.12 -5.12
N VAL A 76 3.65 1.31 -5.68
CA VAL A 76 4.72 1.80 -6.57
C VAL A 76 4.25 2.05 -8.01
N ILE A 77 3.08 1.51 -8.39
CA ILE A 77 2.45 1.69 -9.70
C ILE A 77 1.21 2.55 -9.53
N ALA A 78 1.18 3.70 -10.21
CA ALA A 78 0.01 4.58 -10.27
C ALA A 78 -1.08 4.01 -11.18
N SER A 79 -0.70 3.43 -12.33
CA SER A 79 -1.66 2.77 -13.21
C SER A 79 -1.00 1.69 -14.06
N ALA A 80 -1.74 0.67 -14.48
CA ALA A 80 -1.28 -0.33 -15.44
C ALA A 80 -2.44 -1.05 -16.12
N GLU A 81 -2.17 -1.66 -17.28
CA GLU A 81 -3.06 -2.68 -17.83
C GLU A 81 -2.82 -3.99 -17.09
N ARG A 82 -3.86 -4.52 -16.45
CA ARG A 82 -3.76 -5.80 -15.75
C ARG A 82 -5.08 -6.56 -15.86
N GLN A 83 -4.98 -7.81 -16.28
CA GLN A 83 -6.11 -8.75 -16.21
C GLN A 83 -5.94 -9.61 -14.96
N GLY A 84 -6.93 -9.56 -14.08
CA GLY A 84 -6.85 -10.20 -12.78
C GLY A 84 -5.94 -9.45 -11.79
N SER A 85 -5.61 -10.13 -10.69
CA SER A 85 -4.89 -9.52 -9.55
C SER A 85 -3.40 -9.88 -9.50
N LEU A 86 -2.90 -10.73 -10.40
CA LEU A 86 -1.52 -11.22 -10.36
C LEU A 86 -0.54 -10.21 -10.98
N ASP A 87 0.57 -9.95 -10.30
CA ASP A 87 1.62 -9.06 -10.81
C ASP A 87 2.21 -9.51 -12.15
N ALA A 88 2.22 -10.82 -12.43
CA ALA A 88 2.68 -11.36 -13.72
C ALA A 88 1.85 -10.87 -14.93
N ALA A 89 0.61 -10.42 -14.68
CA ALA A 89 -0.29 -9.90 -15.70
C ALA A 89 -0.16 -8.38 -15.92
N ILE A 90 0.71 -7.68 -15.18
CA ILE A 90 0.93 -6.24 -15.34
C ILE A 90 1.58 -5.95 -16.70
N ARG A 91 1.01 -5.00 -17.43
CA ARG A 91 1.51 -4.47 -18.71
C ARG A 91 1.43 -2.95 -18.68
N ASN A 92 2.37 -2.29 -19.39
CA ASN A 92 2.43 -0.83 -19.51
C ASN A 92 2.31 -0.09 -18.16
N PRO A 93 3.13 -0.41 -17.14
CA PRO A 93 3.03 0.22 -15.84
C PRO A 93 3.50 1.68 -15.87
N GLU A 94 2.70 2.55 -15.27
CA GLU A 94 3.05 3.92 -14.93
C GLU A 94 3.42 3.97 -13.45
N GLY A 95 4.65 4.41 -13.15
CA GLY A 95 5.14 4.52 -11.78
C GLY A 95 4.43 5.64 -11.02
N ALA A 96 4.23 5.42 -9.72
CA ALA A 96 3.85 6.49 -8.80
C ALA A 96 5.06 7.40 -8.52
N ASP A 97 4.81 8.69 -8.30
CA ASP A 97 5.86 9.66 -7.95
C ASP A 97 6.24 9.53 -6.47
N LEU A 98 7.01 8.49 -6.18
CA LEU A 98 7.51 8.21 -4.83
C LEU A 98 8.45 9.31 -4.34
N ALA A 99 9.26 9.89 -5.23
CA ALA A 99 10.20 10.95 -4.90
C ALA A 99 9.45 12.18 -4.37
N ASP A 100 8.46 12.68 -5.11
CA ASP A 100 7.61 13.80 -4.66
C ASP A 100 6.99 13.51 -3.29
N LEU A 101 6.36 12.35 -3.13
CA LEU A 101 5.71 12.00 -1.86
C LEU A 101 6.71 12.03 -0.69
N MET A 102 7.90 11.44 -0.87
CA MET A 102 8.91 11.36 0.18
C MET A 102 9.43 12.73 0.60
N THR A 103 9.53 13.70 -0.32
CA THR A 103 9.90 15.09 0.05
C THR A 103 8.87 15.75 0.99
N ARG A 104 7.62 15.30 0.96
CA ARG A 104 6.51 15.82 1.78
C ARG A 104 6.36 15.10 3.12
N LEU A 105 7.19 14.09 3.41
CA LEU A 105 7.15 13.28 4.63
C LEU A 105 8.41 13.52 5.47
N PRO A 106 8.47 14.62 6.25
CA PRO A 106 9.70 15.03 6.97
C PRO A 106 10.15 14.03 8.03
N ASP A 107 9.23 13.22 8.55
CA ASP A 107 9.51 12.22 9.59
C ASP A 107 9.85 10.83 9.02
N LEU A 108 9.83 10.64 7.69
CA LEU A 108 10.04 9.33 7.06
C LEU A 108 11.42 8.76 7.40
N ARG A 109 11.44 7.51 7.86
CA ARG A 109 12.67 6.79 8.27
C ARG A 109 12.91 5.54 7.47
N ALA A 110 11.84 4.90 6.97
CA ALA A 110 11.96 3.66 6.24
C ALA A 110 10.86 3.51 5.18
N VAL A 111 11.21 2.77 4.14
CA VAL A 111 10.29 2.31 3.10
C VAL A 111 10.35 0.79 3.07
N ALA A 112 9.20 0.14 3.20
CA ALA A 112 9.06 -1.31 3.11
C ALA A 112 8.26 -1.67 1.86
N PHE A 113 8.69 -2.73 1.18
CA PHE A 113 8.00 -3.21 -0.02
C PHE A 113 7.26 -4.51 0.29
N ASN A 114 5.95 -4.50 0.08
CA ASN A 114 5.09 -5.66 0.21
C ASN A 114 5.09 -6.46 -1.11
N GLY A 115 6.14 -7.26 -1.31
CA GLY A 115 6.31 -8.16 -2.45
C GLY A 115 7.51 -7.82 -3.36
N GLY A 116 7.96 -8.83 -4.11
CA GLY A 116 9.14 -8.70 -4.98
C GLY A 116 8.96 -7.73 -6.14
N THR A 117 7.76 -7.65 -6.73
CA THR A 117 7.44 -6.69 -7.79
C THR A 117 7.51 -5.25 -7.28
N ALA A 118 6.87 -4.98 -6.13
CA ALA A 118 6.94 -3.69 -5.46
C ALA A 118 8.39 -3.27 -5.21
N ALA A 119 9.20 -4.17 -4.65
CA ALA A 119 10.61 -3.92 -4.38
C ALA A 119 11.44 -3.65 -5.64
N ARG A 120 11.19 -4.41 -6.73
CA ARG A 120 11.92 -4.25 -7.99
C ARG A 120 11.63 -2.91 -8.66
N LEU A 121 10.37 -2.47 -8.64
CA LEU A 121 9.95 -1.22 -9.28
C LEU A 121 10.27 -0.01 -8.41
N GLY A 122 9.93 -0.05 -7.13
CA GLY A 122 10.12 1.09 -6.23
C GLY A 122 11.58 1.40 -5.89
N ARG A 123 12.52 0.46 -6.04
CA ARG A 123 13.97 0.74 -5.92
C ARG A 123 14.56 1.50 -7.11
N ARG A 124 13.80 1.64 -8.20
CA ARG A 124 14.21 2.35 -9.42
C ARG A 124 13.53 3.71 -9.56
N ALA A 125 12.57 4.00 -8.68
CA ALA A 125 11.80 5.22 -8.65
C ALA A 125 12.55 6.35 -7.94
#